data_AF-A0AA35RQK5-F1
#
_entry.id   AF-A0AA35RQK5-F1
#
_cell.length_a   1.000
_cell.length_b   1.000
_cell.length_c   1.000
_cell.angle_alpha   90.00
_cell.angle_beta   90.00
_cell.angle_gamma   90.00
#
_symmetry.space_group_name_H-M   'P 1'
#
loop_
_entity.id
_entity.type
_entity.pdbx_description
1 polymer ?
#
loop_
_entity_poly.entity_id
_entity_poly.type
_entity_poly.pdbx_seq_one_letter_code
_entity_poly.pdbx_strand_id
1 'polypeptide(L)'
;MQCEIMAKRLAEAEIALKKALRGASEKDVLVQSKECIQRELEDARLSLETHKQSIAILEPENMMLKKECQHLKKVIVEAERRCRQELQAMRERHRARFVEATAKLRNQYKSLAKRARALESQLTKNYDAMMALNSELQSSQGTIGALKTSVKDLVFQNQELLEKNISLQESSAEALKVSSCLSEAQSSAVQQLRFELSHCTEELDSLVSLSISLLKGQEPNPIMLFGSDSRAIPSDEDLSEDFESRLAQVKCLRHKIEDLRSMISEHFATQLSSVCHVQ
;
A
#
# COMPACT_ATOMS: atom_id res chain seq x y z
N MET A 1 -23.33 -175.55 52.34
CA MET A 1 -23.76 -174.37 53.14
C MET A 1 -22.62 -173.47 53.65
N GLN A 2 -21.46 -173.98 54.12
CA GLN A 2 -20.34 -173.10 54.53
C GLN A 2 -19.61 -172.39 53.37
N CYS A 3 -19.56 -172.99 52.18
CA CYS A 3 -18.92 -172.36 51.01
C CYS A 3 -19.67 -171.13 50.46
N GLU A 4 -21.01 -171.06 50.59
CA GLU A 4 -21.80 -169.91 50.11
C GLU A 4 -21.66 -168.67 51.02
N ILE A 5 -21.50 -168.86 52.34
CA ILE A 5 -21.31 -167.77 53.29
C ILE A 5 -19.91 -167.15 53.10
N MET A 6 -18.89 -167.99 52.88
CA MET A 6 -17.54 -167.53 52.54
C MET A 6 -17.51 -166.80 51.20
N ALA A 7 -18.23 -167.29 50.18
CA ALA A 7 -18.32 -166.63 48.88
C ALA A 7 -19.01 -165.26 48.94
N LYS A 8 -20.08 -165.11 49.74
CA LYS A 8 -20.73 -163.81 49.98
C LYS A 8 -19.83 -162.84 50.73
N ARG A 9 -19.11 -163.30 51.76
CA ARG A 9 -18.13 -162.48 52.49
C ARG A 9 -16.94 -162.07 51.63
N LEU A 10 -16.46 -162.94 50.74
CA LEU A 10 -15.45 -162.62 49.73
C LEU A 10 -15.96 -161.58 48.74
N ALA A 11 -17.20 -161.71 48.24
CA ALA A 11 -17.80 -160.72 47.35
C ALA A 11 -18.01 -159.36 48.03
N GLU A 12 -18.48 -159.33 49.28
CA GLU A 12 -18.61 -158.10 50.08
C GLU A 12 -17.24 -157.45 50.36
N ALA A 13 -16.23 -158.24 50.70
CA ALA A 13 -14.86 -157.77 50.87
C ALA A 13 -14.28 -157.24 49.55
N GLU A 14 -14.50 -157.91 48.42
CA GLU A 14 -14.09 -157.44 47.10
C GLU A 14 -14.80 -156.13 46.70
N ILE A 15 -16.10 -155.99 47.00
CA ILE A 15 -16.84 -154.75 46.75
C ILE A 15 -16.30 -153.63 47.65
N ALA A 16 -16.04 -153.91 48.92
CA ALA A 16 -15.45 -152.95 49.85
C ALA A 16 -14.03 -152.54 49.41
N LEU A 17 -13.23 -153.49 48.93
CA LEU A 17 -11.87 -153.26 48.45
C LEU A 17 -11.86 -152.48 47.12
N LYS A 18 -12.79 -152.78 46.19
CA LYS A 18 -13.01 -151.97 44.96
C LYS A 18 -13.52 -150.57 45.27
N LYS A 19 -14.33 -150.39 46.33
CA LYS A 19 -14.80 -149.07 46.78
C LYS A 19 -13.67 -148.29 47.47
N ALA A 20 -12.86 -148.95 48.28
CA ALA A 20 -11.67 -148.38 48.91
C ALA A 20 -10.60 -147.99 47.87
N LEU A 21 -10.37 -148.84 46.85
CA LEU A 21 -9.44 -148.57 45.76
C LEU A 21 -9.89 -147.39 44.90
N ARG A 22 -11.19 -147.30 44.57
CA ARG A 22 -11.75 -146.13 43.88
C ARG A 22 -11.63 -144.86 44.72
N GLY A 23 -11.98 -144.93 46.02
CA GLY A 23 -11.80 -143.81 46.94
C GLY A 23 -10.33 -143.41 47.15
N ALA A 24 -9.39 -144.36 47.07
CA ALA A 24 -7.95 -144.09 47.09
C ALA A 24 -7.53 -143.38 45.79
N SER A 25 -7.94 -143.87 44.62
CA SER A 25 -7.64 -143.23 43.33
C SER A 25 -8.24 -141.81 43.22
N GLU A 26 -9.45 -141.59 43.74
CA GLU A 26 -10.06 -140.25 43.78
C GLU A 26 -9.28 -139.31 44.71
N LYS A 27 -8.82 -139.81 45.86
CA LYS A 27 -7.96 -139.05 46.77
C LYS A 27 -6.60 -138.75 46.14
N ASP A 28 -6.00 -139.69 45.40
CA ASP A 28 -4.73 -139.48 44.72
C ASP A 28 -4.85 -138.41 43.62
N VAL A 29 -5.95 -138.41 42.85
CA VAL A 29 -6.24 -137.34 41.88
C VAL A 29 -6.41 -135.98 42.57
N LEU A 30 -7.11 -135.94 43.71
CA LEU A 30 -7.24 -134.71 44.50
C LEU A 30 -5.90 -134.25 45.10
N VAL A 31 -5.03 -135.16 45.51
CA VAL A 31 -3.68 -134.84 46.00
C VAL A 31 -2.83 -134.27 44.86
N GLN A 32 -2.81 -134.91 43.69
CA GLN A 32 -2.09 -134.41 42.52
C GLN A 32 -2.61 -133.04 42.05
N SER A 33 -3.93 -132.83 42.10
CA SER A 33 -4.54 -131.53 41.80
C SER A 33 -4.10 -130.46 42.82
N LYS A 34 -4.11 -130.79 44.12
CA LYS A 34 -3.62 -129.88 45.17
C LYS A 34 -2.13 -129.58 45.03
N GLU A 35 -1.31 -130.56 44.69
CA GLU A 35 0.12 -130.37 44.43
C GLU A 35 0.38 -129.50 43.20
N CYS A 36 -0.45 -129.63 42.15
CA CYS A 36 -0.39 -128.77 40.97
C CYS A 36 -0.72 -127.32 41.34
N ILE A 37 -1.82 -127.11 42.06
CA ILE A 37 -2.22 -125.78 42.55
C ILE A 37 -1.16 -125.20 43.49
N GLN A 38 -0.54 -126.03 44.34
CA GLN A 38 0.52 -125.59 45.25
C GLN A 38 1.75 -125.13 44.48
N ARG A 39 2.18 -125.86 43.44
CA ARG A 39 3.29 -125.45 42.57
C ARG A 39 2.99 -124.13 41.86
N GLU A 40 1.79 -123.98 41.29
CA GLU A 40 1.36 -122.74 40.65
C GLU A 40 1.34 -121.55 41.63
N LEU A 41 0.92 -121.79 42.88
CA LEU A 41 0.90 -120.78 43.94
C LEU A 41 2.33 -120.39 44.38
N GLU A 42 3.24 -121.35 44.46
CA GLU A 42 4.67 -121.12 44.75
C GLU A 42 5.35 -120.31 43.63
N ASP A 43 5.08 -120.64 42.36
CA ASP A 43 5.58 -119.88 41.20
C ASP A 43 5.04 -118.45 41.18
N ALA A 44 3.73 -118.28 41.42
CA ALA A 44 3.11 -116.96 41.53
C ALA A 44 3.69 -116.15 42.69
N ARG A 45 4.02 -116.80 43.83
CA ARG A 45 4.67 -116.16 44.97
C ARG A 45 6.08 -115.68 44.63
N LEU A 46 6.88 -116.50 43.94
CA LEU A 46 8.22 -116.12 43.50
C LEU A 46 8.17 -114.94 42.51
N SER A 47 7.24 -114.97 41.55
CA SER A 47 7.01 -113.84 40.63
C SER A 47 6.57 -112.57 41.36
N LEU A 48 5.70 -112.68 42.36
CA LEU A 48 5.31 -111.52 43.18
C LEU A 48 6.52 -110.95 43.92
N GLU A 49 7.41 -111.80 44.44
CA GLU A 49 8.59 -111.36 45.18
C GLU A 49 9.62 -110.66 44.29
N THR A 50 9.83 -111.15 43.06
CA THR A 50 10.70 -110.45 42.08
C THR A 50 10.12 -109.10 41.66
N HIS A 51 8.80 -109.01 41.47
CA HIS A 51 8.13 -107.74 41.21
C HIS A 51 8.25 -106.75 42.37
N LYS A 52 8.12 -107.19 43.62
CA LYS A 52 8.33 -106.34 44.80
C LYS A 52 9.77 -105.81 44.86
N GLN A 53 10.76 -106.65 44.59
CA GLN A 53 12.16 -106.22 44.55
C GLN A 53 12.40 -105.18 43.46
N SER A 54 11.81 -105.36 42.28
CA SER A 54 11.88 -104.38 41.19
C SER A 54 11.22 -103.05 41.55
N ILE A 55 10.07 -103.07 42.23
CA ILE A 55 9.41 -101.86 42.73
C ILE A 55 10.32 -101.14 43.75
N ALA A 56 10.91 -101.87 44.70
CA ALA A 56 11.77 -101.30 45.73
C ALA A 56 13.01 -100.57 45.14
N ILE A 57 13.54 -101.05 44.00
CA ILE A 57 14.66 -100.40 43.30
C ILE A 57 14.21 -99.12 42.58
N LEU A 58 13.00 -99.11 42.00
CA LEU A 58 12.46 -97.99 41.22
C LEU A 58 11.84 -96.86 42.08
N GLU A 59 11.46 -97.15 43.33
CA GLU A 59 10.93 -96.17 44.28
C GLU A 59 11.86 -94.96 44.54
N PRO A 60 13.16 -95.13 44.85
CA PRO A 60 14.06 -93.99 45.05
C PRO A 60 14.27 -93.16 43.78
N GLU A 61 14.34 -93.79 42.61
CA GLU A 61 14.43 -93.10 41.31
C GLU A 61 13.18 -92.26 41.04
N ASN A 62 11.99 -92.82 41.29
CA ASN A 62 10.73 -92.08 41.19
C ASN A 62 10.67 -90.91 42.17
N MET A 63 11.16 -91.08 43.40
CA MET A 63 11.24 -90.01 44.40
C MET A 63 12.19 -88.89 43.95
N MET A 64 13.32 -89.22 43.34
CA MET A 64 14.27 -88.26 42.77
C MET A 64 13.65 -87.50 41.59
N LEU A 65 13.11 -88.22 40.61
CA LEU A 65 12.43 -87.62 39.45
C LEU A 65 11.27 -86.72 39.88
N LYS A 66 10.50 -87.09 40.91
CA LYS A 66 9.43 -86.26 41.46
C LYS A 66 9.95 -84.95 42.04
N LYS A 67 11.09 -84.96 42.73
CA LYS A 67 11.76 -83.74 43.24
C LYS A 67 12.29 -82.88 42.11
N GLU A 68 12.91 -83.47 41.11
CA GLU A 68 13.40 -82.77 39.92
C GLU A 68 12.26 -82.12 39.14
N CYS A 69 11.15 -82.84 38.90
CA CYS A 69 9.95 -82.29 38.30
C CYS A 69 9.38 -81.12 39.12
N GLN A 70 9.39 -81.18 40.45
CA GLN A 70 8.95 -80.06 41.30
C GLN A 70 9.90 -78.86 41.20
N HIS A 71 11.21 -79.10 41.14
CA HIS A 71 12.20 -78.04 40.97
C HIS A 71 12.07 -77.37 39.60
N LEU A 72 12.02 -78.15 38.51
CA LEU A 72 11.81 -77.65 37.16
C LEU A 72 10.50 -76.86 37.04
N LYS A 73 9.41 -77.32 37.65
CA LYS A 73 8.15 -76.56 37.71
C LYS A 73 8.34 -75.17 38.33
N LYS A 74 9.07 -75.05 39.44
CA LYS A 74 9.37 -73.75 40.07
C LYS A 74 10.20 -72.86 39.16
N VAL A 75 11.25 -73.42 38.54
CA VAL A 75 12.12 -72.68 37.61
C VAL A 75 11.34 -72.17 36.40
N ILE A 76 10.46 -72.99 35.81
CA ILE A 76 9.61 -72.60 34.67
C ILE A 76 8.67 -71.46 35.07
N VAL A 77 8.00 -71.56 36.22
CA VAL A 77 7.10 -70.51 36.72
C VAL A 77 7.85 -69.19 36.95
N GLU A 78 9.06 -69.24 37.51
CA GLU A 78 9.88 -68.05 37.68
C GLU A 78 10.35 -67.44 36.36
N ALA A 79 10.77 -68.28 35.41
CA ALA A 79 11.20 -67.85 34.07
C ALA A 79 10.03 -67.22 33.30
N GLU A 80 8.84 -67.82 33.34
CA GLU A 80 7.63 -67.24 32.77
C GLU A 80 7.30 -65.89 33.41
N ARG A 81 7.42 -65.77 34.73
CA ARG A 81 7.17 -64.50 35.44
C ARG A 81 8.13 -63.42 34.99
N ARG A 82 9.43 -63.73 34.86
CA ARG A 82 10.46 -62.78 34.37
C ARG A 82 10.17 -62.35 32.94
N CYS A 83 9.89 -63.30 32.05
CA CYS A 83 9.53 -63.01 30.66
C CYS A 83 8.28 -62.12 30.55
N ARG A 84 7.24 -62.36 31.36
CA ARG A 84 6.06 -61.49 31.42
C ARG A 84 6.39 -60.07 31.89
N GLN A 85 7.23 -59.93 32.90
CA GLN A 85 7.66 -58.62 33.41
C GLN A 85 8.49 -57.85 32.38
N GLU A 86 9.43 -58.52 31.71
CA GLU A 86 10.24 -57.91 30.64
C GLU A 86 9.37 -57.46 29.46
N LEU A 87 8.42 -58.30 29.05
CA LEU A 87 7.46 -57.94 28.00
C LEU A 87 6.61 -56.74 28.39
N GLN A 88 6.15 -56.67 29.64
CA GLN A 88 5.40 -55.52 30.14
C GLN A 88 6.25 -54.25 30.16
N ALA A 89 7.48 -54.31 30.69
CA ALA A 89 8.40 -53.19 30.72
C ALA A 89 8.73 -52.68 29.30
N MET A 90 8.92 -53.58 28.34
CA MET A 90 9.11 -53.22 26.94
C MET A 90 7.88 -52.53 26.36
N ARG A 91 6.67 -53.06 26.60
CA ARG A 91 5.42 -52.42 26.16
C ARG A 91 5.25 -51.03 26.74
N GLU A 92 5.55 -50.83 28.02
CA GLU A 92 5.48 -49.53 28.69
C GLU A 92 6.49 -48.53 28.11
N ARG A 93 7.75 -48.96 27.89
CA ARG A 93 8.77 -48.13 27.21
C ARG A 93 8.32 -47.72 25.81
N HIS A 94 7.78 -48.65 25.03
CA HIS A 94 7.25 -48.35 23.70
C HIS A 94 6.09 -47.35 23.78
N ARG A 95 5.10 -47.60 24.65
CA ARG A 95 3.97 -46.68 24.87
C ARG A 95 4.45 -45.28 25.25
N ALA A 96 5.39 -45.16 26.18
CA ALA A 96 5.95 -43.87 26.59
C ALA A 96 6.63 -43.14 25.41
N ARG A 97 7.46 -43.85 24.63
CA ARG A 97 8.09 -43.28 23.42
C ARG A 97 7.07 -42.83 22.38
N PHE A 98 6.02 -43.62 22.15
CA PHE A 98 4.94 -43.25 21.22
C PHE A 98 4.17 -42.02 21.72
N VAL A 99 3.84 -41.94 23.00
CA VAL A 99 3.17 -40.76 23.59
C VAL A 99 4.06 -39.52 23.48
N GLU A 100 5.36 -39.64 23.75
CA GLU A 100 6.30 -38.53 23.64
C GLU A 100 6.45 -38.06 22.18
N ALA A 101 6.63 -38.99 21.24
CA ALA A 101 6.74 -38.68 19.82
C ALA A 101 5.47 -38.01 19.27
N THR A 102 4.30 -38.53 19.63
CA THR A 102 3.02 -37.94 19.22
C THR A 102 2.77 -36.57 19.86
N ALA A 103 3.19 -36.37 21.11
CA ALA A 103 3.14 -35.05 21.76
C ALA A 103 4.06 -34.03 21.08
N LYS A 104 5.31 -34.43 20.74
CA LYS A 104 6.26 -33.60 19.98
C LYS A 104 5.69 -33.18 18.63
N LEU A 105 5.18 -34.14 17.84
CA LEU A 105 4.56 -33.88 16.54
C LEU A 105 3.34 -32.95 16.68
N ARG A 106 2.48 -33.17 17.68
CA ARG A 106 1.31 -32.31 17.94
C ARG A 106 1.74 -30.88 18.26
N ASN A 107 2.79 -30.69 19.05
CA ASN A 107 3.30 -29.37 19.39
C ASN A 107 3.92 -28.66 18.17
N GLN A 108 4.68 -29.39 17.35
CA GLN A 108 5.20 -28.88 16.08
C GLN A 108 4.05 -28.45 15.14
N TYR A 109 3.03 -29.29 14.99
CA TYR A 109 1.86 -28.96 14.18
C TYR A 109 1.13 -27.71 14.70
N LYS A 110 0.92 -27.59 16.02
CA LYS A 110 0.33 -26.38 16.63
C LYS A 110 1.16 -25.13 16.37
N SER A 111 2.48 -25.21 16.48
CA SER A 111 3.40 -24.10 16.20
C SER A 111 3.33 -23.69 14.73
N LEU A 112 3.39 -24.67 13.81
CA LEU A 112 3.26 -24.44 12.37
C LEU A 112 1.90 -23.83 12.02
N ALA A 113 0.80 -24.34 12.59
CA ALA A 113 -0.53 -23.79 12.37
C ALA A 113 -0.64 -22.34 12.86
N LYS A 114 -0.04 -22.00 14.02
CA LYS A 114 0.02 -20.61 14.51
C LYS A 114 0.80 -19.71 13.55
N ARG A 115 1.95 -20.20 13.04
CA ARG A 115 2.77 -19.46 12.08
C ARG A 115 2.04 -19.26 10.74
N ALA A 116 1.36 -20.28 10.24
CA ALA A 116 0.55 -20.20 9.03
C ALA A 116 -0.52 -19.11 9.14
N ARG A 117 -1.32 -19.12 10.23
CA ARG A 117 -2.34 -18.07 10.47
C ARG A 117 -1.74 -16.67 10.58
N ALA A 118 -0.57 -16.55 11.21
CA ALA A 118 0.11 -15.26 11.33
C ALA A 118 0.56 -14.74 9.95
N LEU A 119 1.10 -15.62 9.10
CA LEU A 119 1.49 -15.27 7.73
C LEU A 119 0.27 -14.94 6.86
N GLU A 120 -0.83 -15.70 6.96
CA GLU A 120 -2.09 -15.39 6.28
C GLU A 120 -2.61 -14.01 6.68
N SER A 121 -2.63 -13.69 7.99
CA SER A 121 -3.04 -12.36 8.47
C SER A 121 -2.10 -11.24 8.02
N GLN A 122 -0.80 -11.49 7.92
CA GLN A 122 0.15 -10.51 7.36
C GLN A 122 -0.10 -10.31 5.87
N LEU A 123 -0.40 -11.37 5.13
CA LEU A 123 -0.68 -11.30 3.70
C LEU A 123 -1.97 -10.52 3.42
N THR A 124 -3.04 -10.73 4.20
CA THR A 124 -4.27 -9.94 4.07
C THR A 124 -4.01 -8.46 4.37
N LYS A 125 -3.28 -8.14 5.45
CA LYS A 125 -2.92 -6.75 5.78
C LYS A 125 -2.10 -6.07 4.68
N ASN A 126 -1.13 -6.80 4.11
CA ASN A 126 -0.32 -6.28 3.00
C ASN A 126 -1.16 -6.09 1.74
N TYR A 127 -2.09 -7.00 1.47
CA TYR A 127 -3.03 -6.86 0.36
C TYR A 127 -3.94 -5.63 0.53
N ASP A 128 -4.50 -5.43 1.71
CA ASP A 128 -5.33 -4.26 2.02
C ASP A 128 -4.53 -2.95 1.88
N ALA A 129 -3.30 -2.92 2.40
CA ALA A 129 -2.40 -1.77 2.24
C ALA A 129 -2.04 -1.50 0.77
N MET A 130 -1.78 -2.54 -0.01
CA MET A 130 -1.52 -2.42 -1.44
C MET A 130 -2.73 -1.87 -2.18
N MET A 131 -3.95 -2.33 -1.85
CA MET A 131 -5.18 -1.81 -2.44
C MET A 131 -5.39 -0.33 -2.11
N ALA A 132 -5.16 0.07 -0.85
CA ALA A 132 -5.25 1.46 -0.42
C ALA A 132 -4.24 2.36 -1.17
N LEU A 133 -2.97 1.95 -1.23
CA LEU A 133 -1.92 2.66 -1.97
C LEU A 133 -2.23 2.76 -3.46
N ASN A 134 -2.77 1.70 -4.06
CA ASN A 134 -3.14 1.72 -5.48
C ASN A 134 -4.31 2.67 -5.75
N SER A 135 -5.30 2.74 -4.84
CA SER A 135 -6.39 3.70 -4.93
C SER A 135 -5.89 5.15 -4.80
N GLU A 136 -4.98 5.41 -3.86
CA GLU A 136 -4.35 6.72 -3.70
C GLU A 136 -3.50 7.11 -4.92
N LEU A 137 -2.76 6.16 -5.50
CA LEU A 137 -2.01 6.35 -6.73
C LEU A 137 -2.93 6.71 -7.91
N GLN A 138 -4.04 6.00 -8.07
CA GLN A 138 -5.03 6.30 -9.12
C GLN A 138 -5.67 7.68 -8.91
N SER A 139 -6.01 8.03 -7.67
CA SER A 139 -6.53 9.36 -7.33
C SER A 139 -5.52 10.45 -7.69
N SER A 140 -4.26 10.29 -7.27
CA SER A 140 -3.17 11.20 -7.59
C SER A 140 -2.96 11.35 -9.10
N GLN A 141 -2.92 10.24 -9.84
CA GLN A 141 -2.85 10.27 -11.31
C GLN A 141 -4.01 11.05 -11.94
N GLY A 142 -5.23 10.89 -11.41
CA GLY A 142 -6.39 11.67 -11.81
C GLY A 142 -6.19 13.18 -11.57
N THR A 143 -5.71 13.57 -10.38
CA THR A 143 -5.45 14.99 -10.06
C THR A 143 -4.36 15.59 -10.95
N ILE A 144 -3.28 14.85 -11.23
CA ILE A 144 -2.22 15.27 -12.14
C ILE A 144 -2.77 15.44 -13.57
N GLY A 145 -3.64 14.53 -14.01
CA GLY A 145 -4.34 14.65 -15.28
C GLY A 145 -5.16 15.94 -15.38
N ALA A 146 -5.96 16.23 -14.36
CA ALA A 146 -6.78 17.44 -14.28
C ALA A 146 -5.95 18.75 -14.19
N LEU A 147 -4.83 18.72 -13.45
CA LEU A 147 -3.89 19.84 -13.40
C LEU A 147 -3.25 20.07 -14.77
N LYS A 148 -2.85 19.00 -15.47
CA LYS A 148 -2.28 19.10 -16.81
C LYS A 148 -3.26 19.70 -17.81
N THR A 149 -4.55 19.38 -17.73
CA THR A 149 -5.58 20.02 -18.57
C THR A 149 -5.76 21.49 -18.19
N SER A 150 -5.90 21.81 -16.90
CA SER A 150 -6.05 23.20 -16.45
C SER A 150 -4.86 24.09 -16.85
N VAL A 151 -3.63 23.56 -16.76
CA VAL A 151 -2.42 24.28 -17.22
C VAL A 151 -2.46 24.52 -18.72
N LYS A 152 -2.91 23.55 -19.53
CA LYS A 152 -3.08 23.75 -20.97
C LYS A 152 -4.09 24.84 -21.27
N ASP A 153 -5.22 24.86 -20.57
CA ASP A 153 -6.26 25.88 -20.76
C ASP A 153 -5.76 27.27 -20.37
N LEU A 154 -5.00 27.38 -19.27
CA LEU A 154 -4.37 28.63 -18.86
C LEU A 154 -3.33 29.12 -19.87
N VAL A 155 -2.51 28.22 -20.42
CA VAL A 155 -1.55 28.58 -21.48
C VAL A 155 -2.28 29.10 -22.71
N PHE A 156 -3.37 28.44 -23.12
CA PHE A 156 -4.20 28.89 -24.23
C PHE A 156 -4.81 30.28 -23.97
N GLN A 157 -5.42 30.50 -22.80
CA GLN A 157 -5.95 31.80 -22.41
C GLN A 157 -4.87 32.90 -22.36
N ASN A 158 -3.68 32.57 -21.86
CA ASN A 158 -2.56 33.52 -21.80
C ASN A 158 -2.11 33.92 -23.21
N GLN A 159 -2.07 32.96 -24.14
CA GLN A 159 -1.77 33.22 -25.54
C GLN A 159 -2.80 34.14 -26.21
N GLU A 160 -4.11 33.90 -25.99
CA GLU A 160 -5.16 34.80 -26.48
C GLU A 160 -5.05 36.22 -25.89
N LEU A 161 -4.68 36.34 -24.61
CA LEU A 161 -4.49 37.65 -23.96
C LEU A 161 -3.25 38.37 -24.51
N LEU A 162 -2.17 37.65 -24.79
CA LEU A 162 -0.97 38.19 -25.44
C LEU A 162 -1.30 38.71 -26.84
N GLU A 163 -2.06 37.96 -27.64
CA GLU A 163 -2.52 38.39 -28.97
C GLU A 163 -3.35 39.68 -28.88
N LYS A 164 -4.31 39.76 -27.96
CA LYS A 164 -5.10 40.98 -27.72
C LYS A 164 -4.22 42.15 -27.28
N ASN A 165 -3.22 41.91 -26.43
CA ASN A 165 -2.31 42.95 -25.97
C ASN A 165 -1.50 43.52 -27.14
N ILE A 166 -0.98 42.66 -28.02
CA ILE A 166 -0.24 43.06 -29.23
C ILE A 166 -1.17 43.89 -30.13
N SER A 167 -2.39 43.43 -30.43
CA SER A 167 -3.32 44.18 -31.26
C SER A 167 -3.69 45.56 -30.69
N LEU A 168 -3.83 45.67 -29.36
CA LEU A 168 -4.07 46.96 -28.71
C LEU A 168 -2.84 47.87 -28.78
N GLN A 169 -1.64 47.33 -28.60
CA GLN A 169 -0.41 48.10 -28.76
C GLN A 169 -0.27 48.62 -30.19
N GLU A 170 -0.54 47.79 -31.20
CA GLU A 170 -0.55 48.18 -32.62
C GLU A 170 -1.56 49.31 -32.89
N SER A 171 -2.81 49.14 -32.45
CA SER A 171 -3.85 50.17 -32.59
C SER A 171 -3.49 51.48 -31.88
N SER A 172 -2.91 51.41 -30.68
CA SER A 172 -2.47 52.59 -29.95
C SER A 172 -1.30 53.31 -30.64
N ALA A 173 -0.37 52.55 -31.23
CA ALA A 173 0.74 53.11 -31.99
C ALA A 173 0.26 53.80 -33.28
N GLU A 174 -0.75 53.24 -33.95
CA GLU A 174 -1.41 53.89 -35.09
C GLU A 174 -2.12 55.17 -34.67
N ALA A 175 -2.89 55.14 -33.58
CA ALA A 175 -3.57 56.33 -33.06
C ALA A 175 -2.57 57.44 -32.65
N LEU A 176 -1.45 57.08 -32.02
CA LEU A 176 -0.38 58.01 -31.67
C LEU A 176 0.27 58.63 -32.90
N LYS A 177 0.55 57.83 -33.96
CA LYS A 177 1.07 58.35 -35.23
C LYS A 177 0.11 59.33 -35.90
N VAL A 178 -1.18 59.03 -35.91
CA VAL A 178 -2.20 59.94 -36.44
C VAL A 178 -2.26 61.22 -35.61
N SER A 179 -2.23 61.10 -34.28
CA SER A 179 -2.23 62.26 -33.38
C SER A 179 -0.98 63.12 -33.54
N SER A 180 0.21 62.54 -33.72
CA SER A 180 1.45 63.30 -33.92
C SER A 180 1.43 64.06 -35.25
N CYS A 181 0.99 63.41 -36.34
CA CYS A 181 0.84 64.10 -37.63
C CYS A 181 -0.18 65.25 -37.58
N LEU A 182 -1.30 65.06 -36.85
CA LEU A 182 -2.29 66.13 -36.65
C LEU A 182 -1.72 67.27 -35.79
N SER A 183 -0.93 66.95 -34.76
CA SER A 183 -0.27 67.96 -33.91
C SER A 183 0.78 68.76 -34.67
N GLU A 184 1.56 68.15 -35.56
CA GLU A 184 2.53 68.85 -36.40
C GLU A 184 1.85 69.80 -37.38
N ALA A 185 0.77 69.35 -38.04
CA ALA A 185 -0.01 70.18 -38.95
C ALA A 185 -0.68 71.36 -38.23
N GLN A 186 -1.24 71.13 -37.03
CA GLN A 186 -1.82 72.19 -36.21
C GLN A 186 -0.75 73.16 -35.69
N SER A 187 0.43 72.66 -35.28
CA SER A 187 1.55 73.49 -34.83
C SER A 187 2.03 74.43 -35.94
N SER A 188 2.21 73.91 -37.16
CA SER A 188 2.62 74.72 -38.31
C SER A 188 1.60 75.82 -38.66
N ALA A 189 0.31 75.50 -38.64
CA ALA A 189 -0.75 76.49 -38.89
C ALA A 189 -0.80 77.58 -37.80
N VAL A 190 -0.61 77.19 -36.53
CA VAL A 190 -0.54 78.15 -35.41
C VAL A 190 0.70 79.04 -35.53
N GLN A 191 1.85 78.50 -35.92
CA GLN A 191 3.06 79.29 -36.14
C GLN A 191 2.91 80.32 -37.26
N GLN A 192 2.30 79.95 -38.39
CA GLN A 192 2.01 80.89 -39.48
C GLN A 192 1.10 82.03 -39.03
N LEU A 193 0.03 81.71 -38.31
CA LEU A 193 -0.88 82.73 -37.75
C LEU A 193 -0.16 83.68 -36.79
N ARG A 194 0.77 83.16 -35.97
CA ARG A 194 1.57 83.99 -35.05
C ARG A 194 2.48 84.96 -35.78
N PHE A 195 3.12 84.52 -36.86
CA PHE A 195 3.97 85.39 -37.66
C PHE A 195 3.17 86.56 -38.25
N GLU A 196 2.03 86.26 -38.90
CA GLU A 196 1.15 87.27 -39.49
C GLU A 196 0.61 88.26 -38.45
N LEU A 197 0.18 87.78 -37.28
CA LEU A 197 -0.27 88.66 -36.20
C LEU A 197 0.83 89.60 -35.69
N SER A 198 2.09 89.14 -35.62
CA SER A 198 3.23 90.00 -35.23
C SER A 198 3.39 91.15 -36.22
N HIS A 199 3.43 90.79 -37.51
CA HIS A 199 3.63 91.74 -38.60
C HIS A 199 2.55 92.82 -38.59
N CYS A 200 1.27 92.41 -38.54
CA CYS A 200 0.16 93.36 -38.47
C CYS A 200 0.24 94.29 -37.25
N THR A 201 0.70 93.79 -36.09
CA THR A 201 0.82 94.63 -34.89
C THR A 201 1.95 95.65 -34.98
N GLU A 202 3.09 95.29 -35.58
CA GLU A 202 4.22 96.19 -35.79
C GLU A 202 3.90 97.27 -36.84
N GLU A 203 3.22 96.89 -37.93
CA GLU A 203 2.73 97.83 -38.93
C GLU A 203 1.73 98.82 -38.34
N LEU A 204 0.77 98.32 -37.55
CA LEU A 204 -0.20 99.18 -36.88
C LEU A 204 0.48 100.11 -35.86
N ASP A 205 1.47 99.64 -35.08
CA ASP A 205 2.21 100.49 -34.13
C ASP A 205 2.96 101.61 -34.84
N SER A 206 3.56 101.29 -35.99
CA SER A 206 4.27 102.24 -36.84
C SER A 206 3.31 103.29 -37.41
N LEU A 207 2.15 102.88 -37.92
CA LEU A 207 1.11 103.78 -38.45
C LEU A 207 0.50 104.69 -37.38
N VAL A 208 0.19 104.14 -36.20
CA VAL A 208 -0.32 104.90 -35.07
C VAL A 208 0.72 105.92 -34.63
N SER A 209 1.98 105.50 -34.47
CA SER A 209 3.07 106.39 -34.06
C SER A 209 3.36 107.48 -35.11
N LEU A 210 3.24 107.17 -36.40
CA LEU A 210 3.38 108.15 -37.49
C LEU A 210 2.24 109.17 -37.44
N SER A 211 1.01 108.71 -37.24
CA SER A 211 -0.18 109.57 -37.12
C SER A 211 -0.08 110.49 -35.89
N ILE A 212 0.39 109.98 -34.75
CA ILE A 212 0.65 110.79 -33.55
C ILE A 212 1.70 111.86 -33.84
N SER A 213 2.80 111.50 -34.52
CA SER A 213 3.91 112.41 -34.83
C SER A 213 3.47 113.54 -35.76
N LEU A 214 2.67 113.21 -36.79
CA LEU A 214 2.06 114.19 -37.69
C LEU A 214 1.11 115.15 -36.95
N LEU A 215 0.27 114.65 -36.04
CA LEU A 215 -0.63 115.51 -35.26
C LEU A 215 0.10 116.43 -34.28
N LYS A 216 1.27 116.04 -33.79
CA LYS A 216 2.11 116.86 -32.90
C LYS A 216 3.01 117.85 -33.64
N GLY A 217 2.97 117.87 -34.98
CA GLY A 217 3.77 118.80 -35.80
C GLY A 217 5.28 118.48 -35.84
N GLN A 218 5.67 117.24 -35.50
CA GLN A 218 7.05 116.77 -35.63
C GLN A 218 7.27 116.14 -37.00
N GLU A 219 8.46 116.31 -37.59
CA GLU A 219 8.83 115.58 -38.81
C GLU A 219 8.87 114.07 -38.51
N PRO A 220 8.07 113.25 -39.22
CA PRO A 220 8.09 111.81 -39.01
C PRO A 220 9.44 111.22 -39.44
N ASN A 221 9.96 110.27 -38.67
CA ASN A 221 11.19 109.55 -39.02
C ASN A 221 10.97 108.81 -40.35
N PRO A 222 11.83 108.97 -41.39
CA PRO A 222 11.62 108.38 -42.71
C PRO A 222 11.42 106.87 -42.69
N ILE A 223 11.99 106.15 -41.73
CA ILE A 223 11.82 104.70 -41.57
C ILE A 223 10.35 104.32 -41.30
N MET A 224 9.58 105.17 -40.63
CA MET A 224 8.15 104.92 -40.36
C MET A 224 7.27 105.14 -41.60
N LEU A 225 7.76 105.90 -42.59
CA LEU A 225 7.04 106.20 -43.83
C LEU A 225 7.09 105.06 -44.84
N PHE A 226 8.13 104.22 -44.77
CA PHE A 226 8.36 103.13 -45.73
C PHE A 226 7.86 101.77 -45.25
N GLY A 227 7.23 101.69 -44.07
CA GLY A 227 6.80 100.43 -43.47
C GLY A 227 7.99 99.60 -43.01
N SER A 228 7.78 98.81 -41.96
CA SER A 228 8.78 97.85 -41.50
C SER A 228 8.81 96.67 -42.48
N ASP A 229 9.53 96.79 -43.60
CA ASP A 229 9.83 95.66 -44.49
C ASP A 229 10.84 94.72 -43.81
N SER A 230 10.43 94.08 -42.72
CA SER A 230 11.19 93.01 -42.09
C SER A 230 10.42 91.70 -42.26
N ARG A 231 10.47 91.15 -43.48
CA ARG A 231 10.24 89.71 -43.68
C ARG A 231 11.43 88.93 -43.14
N ALA A 232 11.67 88.98 -41.83
CA ALA A 232 12.55 88.06 -41.15
C ALA A 232 11.70 86.90 -40.63
N ILE A 233 11.78 85.76 -41.30
CA ILE A 233 11.14 84.50 -40.87
C ILE A 233 11.84 84.08 -39.56
N PRO A 234 11.15 84.05 -38.40
CA PRO A 234 11.77 83.62 -37.16
C PRO A 234 11.92 82.10 -37.14
N SER A 235 13.06 81.63 -36.65
CA SER A 235 13.35 80.23 -36.35
C SER A 235 12.49 79.71 -35.18
N ASP A 236 12.18 78.41 -35.22
CA ASP A 236 11.20 77.72 -34.37
C ASP A 236 11.42 77.76 -32.84
N GLU A 237 12.55 78.28 -32.34
CA GLU A 237 12.95 78.12 -30.93
C GLU A 237 12.48 79.22 -29.95
N ASP A 238 12.03 80.39 -30.40
CA ASP A 238 11.72 81.53 -29.50
C ASP A 238 10.23 81.67 -29.10
N LEU A 239 9.40 80.67 -29.40
CA LEU A 239 7.95 80.85 -29.48
C LEU A 239 7.13 80.45 -28.24
N SER A 240 7.70 80.04 -27.11
CA SER A 240 6.87 79.67 -25.94
C SER A 240 6.54 80.87 -25.01
N GLU A 241 7.44 81.84 -24.88
CA GLU A 241 7.28 83.00 -23.97
C GLU A 241 6.49 84.17 -24.60
N ASP A 242 6.04 84.00 -25.84
CA ASP A 242 5.68 85.13 -26.70
C ASP A 242 4.20 85.56 -26.61
N PHE A 243 3.28 84.73 -26.12
CA PHE A 243 1.84 85.10 -26.10
C PHE A 243 1.49 86.18 -25.09
N GLU A 244 2.05 86.08 -23.88
CA GLU A 244 1.81 87.09 -22.84
C GLU A 244 2.46 88.42 -23.20
N SER A 245 3.70 88.38 -23.70
CA SER A 245 4.44 89.54 -24.20
C SER A 245 3.72 90.20 -25.38
N ARG A 246 3.30 89.43 -26.39
CA ARG A 246 2.55 89.96 -27.55
C ARG A 246 1.18 90.47 -27.18
N LEU A 247 0.47 89.83 -26.26
CA LEU A 247 -0.80 90.34 -25.75
C LEU A 247 -0.60 91.69 -25.04
N ALA A 248 0.51 91.86 -24.31
CA ALA A 248 0.87 93.14 -23.73
C ALA A 248 1.17 94.19 -24.81
N GLN A 249 1.87 93.83 -25.90
CA GLN A 249 2.14 94.71 -27.03
C GLN A 249 0.86 95.16 -27.74
N VAL A 250 -0.08 94.24 -28.01
CA VAL A 250 -1.40 94.55 -28.59
C VAL A 250 -2.22 95.45 -27.67
N LYS A 251 -2.20 95.18 -26.35
CA LYS A 251 -2.85 96.05 -25.36
C LYS A 251 -2.22 97.44 -25.34
N CYS A 252 -0.90 97.56 -25.43
CA CYS A 252 -0.19 98.84 -25.50
C CYS A 252 -0.58 99.61 -26.77
N LEU A 253 -0.57 98.95 -27.92
CA LEU A 253 -1.03 99.50 -29.19
C LEU A 253 -2.46 100.06 -29.10
N ARG A 254 -3.37 99.31 -28.47
CA ARG A 254 -4.75 99.76 -28.25
C ARG A 254 -4.83 101.04 -27.43
N HIS A 255 -3.99 101.20 -26.40
CA HIS A 255 -3.91 102.46 -25.64
C HIS A 255 -3.38 103.60 -26.51
N LYS A 256 -2.32 103.37 -27.30
CA LYS A 256 -1.80 104.38 -28.25
C LYS A 256 -2.84 104.81 -29.29
N ILE A 257 -3.69 103.88 -29.77
CA ILE A 257 -4.80 104.20 -30.68
C ILE A 257 -5.83 105.09 -29.99
N GLU A 258 -6.18 104.81 -28.73
CA GLU A 258 -7.13 105.64 -27.98
C GLU A 258 -6.55 107.03 -27.69
N ASP A 259 -5.25 107.12 -27.37
CA ASP A 259 -4.54 108.39 -27.23
C ASP A 259 -4.53 109.18 -28.54
N LEU A 260 -4.23 108.52 -29.67
CA LEU A 260 -4.34 109.12 -31.00
C LEU A 260 -5.76 109.64 -31.24
N ARG A 261 -6.78 108.84 -30.93
CA ARG A 261 -8.19 109.23 -31.09
C ARG A 261 -8.53 110.46 -30.24
N SER A 262 -8.04 110.52 -28.99
CA SER A 262 -8.21 111.69 -28.11
C SER A 262 -7.52 112.92 -28.71
N MET A 263 -6.27 112.80 -29.17
CA MET A 263 -5.54 113.90 -29.80
C MET A 263 -6.20 114.39 -31.09
N ILE A 264 -6.69 113.48 -31.93
CA ILE A 264 -7.46 113.82 -33.12
C ILE A 264 -8.74 114.57 -32.73
N SER A 265 -9.46 114.08 -31.72
CA SER A 265 -10.69 114.72 -31.23
C SER A 265 -10.41 116.12 -30.65
N GLU A 266 -9.32 116.30 -29.89
CA GLU A 266 -8.87 117.58 -29.37
C GLU A 266 -8.41 118.53 -30.48
N HIS A 267 -7.68 118.04 -31.48
CA HIS A 267 -7.28 118.82 -32.65
C HIS A 267 -8.52 119.30 -33.44
N PHE A 268 -9.52 118.44 -33.63
CA PHE A 268 -10.80 118.87 -34.22
C PHE A 268 -11.58 119.83 -33.33
N ALA A 269 -11.61 119.63 -32.01
CA ALA A 269 -12.27 120.53 -31.06
C ALA A 269 -11.61 121.91 -31.01
N THR A 270 -10.27 121.98 -31.06
CA THR A 270 -9.50 123.22 -31.10
C THR A 270 -9.68 123.94 -32.45
N GLN A 271 -9.70 123.22 -33.57
CA GLN A 271 -10.05 123.79 -34.88
C GLN A 271 -11.50 124.29 -34.94
N LEU A 272 -12.45 123.58 -34.32
CA LEU A 272 -13.83 124.07 -34.21
C LEU A 272 -13.92 125.30 -33.30
N SER A 273 -13.15 125.35 -32.21
CA SER A 273 -13.10 126.51 -31.31
C SER A 273 -12.46 127.74 -31.94
N SER A 274 -11.43 127.56 -32.79
CA SER A 274 -10.77 128.66 -33.50
C SER A 274 -11.66 129.24 -34.61
N VAL A 275 -12.57 128.43 -35.16
CA VAL A 275 -13.60 128.88 -36.11
C VAL A 275 -14.79 129.56 -35.41
N CYS A 276 -15.01 129.32 -34.11
CA CYS A 276 -16.14 129.89 -33.35
C CYS A 276 -15.82 131.16 -32.53
N HIS A 277 -14.59 131.69 -32.58
CA HIS A 277 -14.19 132.93 -31.86
C HIS A 277 -14.09 134.18 -32.75
N VAL A 278 -14.71 134.17 -33.93
CA VAL A 278 -14.92 135.36 -34.76
C VAL A 278 -16.43 135.55 -34.96
N GLN A 279 -17.09 136.11 -33.94
CA GLN A 279 -18.33 136.89 -34.09
C GLN A 279 -17.95 138.37 -34.05
#